data_AF-A0A0K6HRU2-F1
#
_entry.id   AF-A0A0K6HRU2-F1
#
_cell.length_a   1.000
_cell.length_b   1.000
_cell.length_c   1.000
_cell.angle_alpha   90.00
_cell.angle_beta   90.00
_cell.angle_gamma   90.00
#
_symmetry.space_group_name_H-M   'P 1'
#
loop_
_entity.id
_entity.type
_entity.pdbx_description
1 polymer ?
#
loop_
_entity_poly.entity_id
_entity_poly.type
_entity_poly.pdbx_seq_one_letter_code
_entity_poly.pdbx_strand_id
1 'polypeptide(L)'
;MSLIPKKGTVYVVDDDEAVRDSLQWLLEGKDYRVRCFDSAETFLSRYDPREVACLIVDIRMGGMTGLELQDRLIERKSPLPIVFITGHGDVPMAVNTMKKGALDFIQKPFNEEELLGLVERMLDHAREAFTGHQQAASRDALLAKLTGREAQVLERIVAGRLNKQIADDLGISIKTVEAHRANIMEKLNANTVADLLKIALGQGQTSAAAKAAAAVN
;
A
#
# COMPACT_ATOMS: atom_id res chain seq x y z
N MET A 1 -12.42 29.57 -1.43
CA MET A 1 -11.87 28.21 -1.55
C MET A 1 -10.50 28.18 -0.89
N SER A 2 -10.40 27.66 0.33
CA SER A 2 -9.12 27.54 1.03
C SER A 2 -8.34 26.37 0.42
N LEU A 3 -7.16 26.65 -0.15
CA LEU A 3 -6.21 25.70 -0.73
C LEU A 3 -5.39 25.00 0.37
N ILE A 4 -6.06 24.54 1.44
CA ILE A 4 -5.36 23.77 2.48
C ILE A 4 -5.14 22.36 1.92
N PRO A 5 -3.88 21.89 1.81
CA PRO A 5 -3.62 20.53 1.39
C PRO A 5 -4.26 19.57 2.38
N LYS A 6 -5.23 18.79 1.90
CA LYS A 6 -5.96 17.84 2.74
C LYS A 6 -5.00 16.80 3.29
N LYS A 7 -5.13 16.49 4.58
CA LYS A 7 -4.22 15.56 5.29
C LYS A 7 -4.29 14.12 4.76
N GLY A 8 -5.45 13.71 4.24
CA GLY A 8 -5.70 12.40 3.65
C GLY A 8 -7.16 12.21 3.28
N THR A 9 -7.47 11.12 2.57
CA THR A 9 -8.85 10.74 2.25
C THR A 9 -9.40 9.79 3.31
N VAL A 10 -10.60 10.06 3.81
CA VAL A 10 -11.32 9.20 4.75
C VAL A 10 -12.59 8.72 4.08
N TYR A 11 -12.74 7.42 3.95
CA TYR A 11 -13.97 6.79 3.47
C TYR A 11 -14.86 6.48 4.67
N VAL A 12 -16.12 6.88 4.61
CA VAL A 12 -17.12 6.60 5.64
C VAL A 12 -18.23 5.79 4.99
N VAL A 13 -18.54 4.62 5.55
CA VAL A 13 -19.62 3.74 5.07
C VAL A 13 -20.51 3.43 6.26
N ASP A 14 -21.73 3.98 6.25
CA ASP A 14 -22.70 3.84 7.33
C ASP A 14 -24.10 4.05 6.72
N ASP A 15 -25.07 3.22 7.09
CA ASP A 15 -26.45 3.34 6.59
C ASP A 15 -27.23 4.46 7.29
N ASP A 16 -26.75 4.93 8.44
CA ASP A 16 -27.28 6.08 9.16
C ASP A 16 -26.74 7.41 8.59
N GLU A 17 -27.64 8.20 7.98
CA GLU A 17 -27.33 9.53 7.45
C GLU A 17 -26.81 10.49 8.53
N ALA A 18 -27.36 10.45 9.75
CA ALA A 18 -26.95 11.35 10.82
C ALA A 18 -25.51 11.06 11.28
N VAL A 19 -25.10 9.79 11.27
CA VAL A 19 -23.72 9.40 11.59
C VAL A 19 -22.78 9.84 10.48
N ARG A 20 -23.15 9.65 9.21
CA ARG A 20 -22.35 10.12 8.06
C ARG A 20 -22.13 11.62 8.09
N ASP A 21 -23.18 12.40 8.32
CA ASP A 21 -23.10 13.86 8.38
C ASP A 21 -22.24 14.33 9.56
N SER A 22 -22.38 13.70 10.72
CA SER A 22 -21.58 14.01 11.91
C SER A 22 -20.09 13.73 11.69
N LEU A 23 -19.76 12.56 11.13
CA LEU A 23 -18.38 12.17 10.80
C LEU A 23 -17.80 13.06 9.71
N GLN A 24 -18.58 13.39 8.68
CA GLN A 24 -18.16 14.28 7.61
C GLN A 24 -17.83 15.66 8.16
N TRP A 25 -18.71 16.25 8.97
CA TRP A 25 -18.50 17.56 9.55
C TRP A 25 -17.27 17.62 10.44
N LEU A 26 -17.10 16.63 11.33
CA LEU A 26 -15.94 16.53 12.23
C LEU A 26 -14.62 16.43 11.46
N LEU A 27 -14.55 15.52 10.48
CA LEU A 27 -13.32 15.25 9.74
C LEU A 27 -12.99 16.36 8.74
N GLU A 28 -13.98 16.92 8.05
CA GLU A 28 -13.76 18.06 7.17
C GLU A 28 -13.29 19.30 7.94
N GLY A 29 -13.79 19.51 9.16
CA GLY A 29 -13.33 20.55 10.08
C GLY A 29 -11.87 20.40 10.54
N LYS A 30 -11.25 19.24 10.30
CA LYS A 30 -9.83 18.94 10.58
C LYS A 30 -8.99 18.77 9.31
N ASP A 31 -9.48 19.30 8.19
CA ASP A 31 -8.81 19.29 6.88
C ASP A 31 -8.62 17.88 6.27
N TYR A 32 -9.50 16.94 6.58
CA TYR A 32 -9.59 15.67 5.84
C TYR A 32 -10.50 15.81 4.61
N ARG A 33 -10.29 14.93 3.62
CA ARG A 33 -11.20 14.76 2.48
C ARG A 33 -12.10 13.57 2.79
N VAL A 34 -13.37 13.82 3.07
CA VAL A 34 -14.31 12.76 3.44
C VAL A 34 -15.12 12.33 2.23
N ARG A 35 -15.33 11.02 2.07
CA ARG A 35 -16.20 10.44 1.06
C ARG A 35 -17.15 9.46 1.74
N CYS A 36 -18.41 9.87 1.86
CA CYS A 36 -19.46 9.12 2.53
C CYS A 36 -20.22 8.20 1.56
N PHE A 37 -20.60 7.02 2.02
CA PHE A 37 -21.37 6.01 1.31
C PHE A 37 -22.44 5.43 2.23
N ASP A 38 -23.63 5.20 1.68
CA ASP A 38 -24.78 4.60 2.38
C ASP A 38 -24.73 3.06 2.44
N SER A 39 -23.83 2.45 1.68
CA SER A 39 -23.79 0.99 1.46
C SER A 39 -22.39 0.52 1.10
N ALA A 40 -22.07 -0.70 1.52
CA ALA A 40 -20.77 -1.33 1.26
C ALA A 40 -20.55 -1.59 -0.23
N GLU A 41 -21.62 -1.93 -0.95
CA GLU A 41 -21.64 -2.19 -2.39
C GLU A 41 -21.28 -0.92 -3.19
N THR A 42 -21.88 0.23 -2.82
CA THR A 42 -21.58 1.50 -3.48
C THR A 42 -20.14 1.90 -3.24
N PHE A 43 -19.63 1.69 -2.02
CA PHE A 43 -18.21 1.89 -1.72
C PHE A 43 -17.32 0.99 -2.60
N LEU A 44 -17.56 -0.32 -2.67
CA LEU A 44 -16.74 -1.26 -3.47
C LEU A 44 -16.71 -0.95 -4.96
N SER A 45 -17.75 -0.30 -5.48
CA SER A 45 -17.85 0.14 -6.88
C SER A 45 -17.03 1.41 -7.18
N ARG A 46 -16.82 2.28 -6.17
CA ARG A 46 -16.15 3.59 -6.32
C ARG A 46 -14.81 3.69 -5.62
N TYR A 47 -14.40 2.64 -4.93
CA TYR A 47 -13.12 2.53 -4.24
C TYR A 47 -11.97 2.52 -5.25
N ASP A 48 -11.01 3.43 -5.08
CA ASP A 48 -9.76 3.47 -5.84
C ASP A 48 -8.59 3.06 -4.93
N PRO A 49 -7.89 1.95 -5.20
CA PRO A 49 -6.72 1.53 -4.43
C PRO A 49 -5.48 2.40 -4.66
N ARG A 50 -5.53 3.38 -5.56
CA ARG A 50 -4.41 4.29 -5.88
C ARG A 50 -4.33 5.54 -5.01
N GLU A 51 -5.23 5.71 -4.05
CA GLU A 51 -5.21 6.84 -3.13
C GLU A 51 -4.82 6.39 -1.71
N VAL A 52 -4.03 7.21 -1.01
CA VAL A 52 -3.81 7.05 0.44
C VAL A 52 -5.10 7.41 1.15
N ALA A 53 -5.74 6.39 1.73
CA ALA A 53 -6.99 6.57 2.44
C ALA A 53 -7.10 5.63 3.63
N CYS A 54 -8.07 5.91 4.51
CA CYS A 54 -8.54 5.00 5.53
C CYS A 54 -10.05 4.78 5.40
N LEU A 55 -10.54 3.63 5.87
CA LEU A 55 -11.94 3.28 5.83
C LEU A 55 -12.52 3.20 7.25
N ILE A 56 -13.59 3.95 7.46
CA ILE A 56 -14.48 3.88 8.61
C ILE A 56 -15.77 3.21 8.14
N VAL A 57 -16.16 2.10 8.76
CA VAL A 57 -17.32 1.30 8.33
C VAL A 57 -18.20 0.90 9.52
N ASP A 58 -19.53 0.99 9.37
CA ASP A 58 -20.45 0.31 10.29
C ASP A 58 -20.44 -1.20 10.05
N ILE A 59 -20.58 -1.96 11.13
CA ILE A 59 -20.72 -3.42 11.05
C ILE A 59 -22.10 -3.80 10.56
N ARG A 60 -23.15 -3.14 11.07
CA ARG A 60 -24.53 -3.50 10.78
C ARG A 60 -25.10 -2.53 9.76
N MET A 61 -25.14 -2.96 8.51
CA MET A 61 -25.75 -2.21 7.42
C MET A 61 -26.75 -3.11 6.68
N GLY A 62 -27.75 -2.51 6.06
CA GLY A 62 -28.65 -3.23 5.15
C GLY A 62 -27.91 -3.72 3.90
N GLY A 63 -28.04 -5.01 3.57
CA GLY A 63 -27.30 -5.62 2.46
C GLY A 63 -25.98 -6.23 2.93
N MET A 64 -24.87 -5.83 2.31
CA MET A 64 -23.54 -6.27 2.70
C MET A 64 -23.10 -5.63 4.04
N THR A 65 -22.75 -6.48 4.99
CA THR A 65 -22.24 -6.07 6.30
C THR A 65 -20.81 -5.52 6.20
N GLY A 66 -20.37 -4.72 7.17
CA GLY A 66 -18.99 -4.22 7.20
C GLY A 66 -17.95 -5.36 7.26
N LEU A 67 -18.30 -6.51 7.86
CA LEU A 67 -17.43 -7.67 7.92
C LEU A 67 -17.27 -8.35 6.54
N GLU A 68 -18.36 -8.47 5.78
CA GLU A 68 -18.31 -8.97 4.40
C GLU A 68 -17.55 -8.00 3.49
N LEU A 69 -17.67 -6.69 3.73
CA LEU A 69 -16.87 -5.68 3.05
C LEU A 69 -15.37 -5.89 3.28
N GLN A 70 -14.97 -6.13 4.54
CA GLN A 70 -13.58 -6.44 4.88
C GLN A 70 -13.09 -7.71 4.16
N ASP A 71 -13.87 -8.79 4.19
CA ASP A 71 -13.52 -10.02 3.49
C ASP A 71 -13.29 -9.77 2.00
N ARG A 72 -14.14 -8.95 1.36
CA ARG A 72 -13.98 -8.57 -0.05
C ARG A 72 -12.76 -7.70 -0.33
N LEU A 73 -12.37 -6.83 0.58
CA LEU A 73 -11.16 -6.02 0.46
C LEU A 73 -9.89 -6.87 0.63
N ILE A 74 -9.92 -7.84 1.53
CA ILE A 74 -8.83 -8.82 1.72
C ILE A 74 -8.67 -9.69 0.47
N GLU A 75 -9.76 -10.18 -0.13
CA GLU A 75 -9.73 -10.91 -1.40
C GLU A 75 -9.10 -10.08 -2.53
N ARG A 76 -9.35 -8.77 -2.54
CA ARG A 76 -8.77 -7.82 -3.50
C ARG A 76 -7.33 -7.41 -3.17
N LYS A 77 -6.75 -7.90 -2.07
CA LYS A 77 -5.43 -7.50 -1.54
C LYS A 77 -5.30 -5.98 -1.39
N SER A 78 -6.38 -5.33 -0.95
CA SER A 78 -6.40 -3.89 -0.73
C SER A 78 -5.50 -3.52 0.45
N PRO A 79 -4.62 -2.50 0.33
CA PRO A 79 -3.82 -1.99 1.44
C PRO A 79 -4.58 -1.02 2.34
N LEU A 80 -5.89 -0.87 2.14
CA LEU A 80 -6.72 0.10 2.85
C LEU A 80 -6.89 -0.34 4.30
N PRO A 81 -6.41 0.44 5.29
CA PRO A 81 -6.68 0.13 6.68
C PRO A 81 -8.16 0.39 6.99
N ILE A 82 -8.76 -0.52 7.76
CA ILE A 82 -10.18 -0.50 8.11
C ILE A 82 -10.33 -0.33 9.64
N VAL A 83 -11.14 0.64 10.04
CA VAL A 83 -11.68 0.77 11.39
C VAL A 83 -13.18 0.55 11.34
N PHE A 84 -13.67 -0.19 12.32
CA PHE A 84 -15.09 -0.42 12.50
C PHE A 84 -15.69 0.53 13.53
N ILE A 85 -16.86 1.07 13.25
CA ILE A 85 -17.68 1.79 14.22
C ILE A 85 -18.95 0.97 14.43
N THR A 86 -19.38 0.78 15.69
CA THR A 86 -20.69 0.14 15.95
C THR A 86 -21.33 0.65 17.22
N GLY A 87 -22.66 0.76 17.23
CA GLY A 87 -23.41 1.07 18.45
C GLY A 87 -23.59 -0.13 19.39
N HIS A 88 -23.37 -1.35 18.92
CA HIS A 88 -23.51 -2.57 19.71
C HIS A 88 -22.20 -3.34 19.66
N GLY A 89 -21.22 -2.90 20.46
CA GLY A 89 -19.94 -3.58 20.57
C GLY A 89 -20.05 -4.83 21.44
N ASP A 90 -20.13 -6.00 20.81
CA ASP A 90 -19.89 -7.27 21.49
C ASP A 90 -18.43 -7.68 21.34
N VAL A 91 -17.81 -8.07 22.47
CA VAL A 91 -16.40 -8.49 22.54
C VAL A 91 -16.05 -9.59 21.52
N PRO A 92 -16.90 -10.62 21.27
CA PRO A 92 -16.59 -11.66 20.29
C PRO A 92 -16.45 -11.11 18.87
N MET A 93 -17.31 -10.18 18.47
CA MET A 93 -17.25 -9.52 17.18
C MET A 93 -15.97 -8.70 17.05
N ALA A 94 -15.65 -7.83 18.02
CA ALA A 94 -14.42 -7.05 18.00
C ALA A 94 -13.16 -7.95 17.87
N VAL A 95 -13.11 -9.06 18.60
CA VAL A 95 -12.01 -10.03 18.50
C VAL A 95 -11.93 -10.66 17.10
N ASN A 96 -13.06 -11.02 16.50
CA ASN A 96 -13.10 -11.60 15.16
C ASN A 96 -12.62 -10.60 14.10
N THR A 97 -13.05 -9.35 14.21
CA THR A 97 -12.69 -8.24 13.33
C THR A 97 -11.19 -7.94 13.37
N MET A 98 -10.60 -7.90 14.58
CA MET A 98 -9.16 -7.74 14.75
C MET A 98 -8.36 -8.94 14.19
N LYS A 99 -8.85 -10.17 14.40
CA LYS A 99 -8.21 -11.38 13.83
C LYS A 99 -8.18 -11.40 12.31
N LYS A 100 -9.18 -10.78 11.67
CA LYS A 100 -9.26 -10.64 10.21
C LYS A 100 -8.40 -9.49 9.66
N GLY A 101 -7.70 -8.74 10.51
CA GLY A 101 -6.80 -7.67 10.09
C GLY A 101 -7.44 -6.28 10.04
N ALA A 102 -8.52 -6.06 10.80
CA ALA A 102 -8.93 -4.68 11.08
C ALA A 102 -7.85 -3.99 11.92
N LEU A 103 -7.62 -2.71 11.68
CA LEU A 103 -6.61 -1.98 12.45
C LEU A 103 -7.12 -1.68 13.85
N ASP A 104 -8.40 -1.34 13.99
CA ASP A 104 -9.01 -0.96 15.26
C ASP A 104 -10.54 -1.01 15.21
N PHE A 105 -11.16 -0.80 16.36
CA PHE A 105 -12.60 -0.84 16.56
C PHE A 105 -13.05 0.25 17.55
N ILE A 106 -14.10 0.99 17.19
CA ILE A 106 -14.68 2.08 17.99
C ILE A 106 -16.16 1.78 18.31
N GLN A 107 -16.54 1.94 19.56
CA GLN A 107 -17.94 1.81 20.00
C GLN A 107 -18.64 3.18 20.01
N LYS A 108 -19.86 3.28 19.46
CA LYS A 108 -20.71 4.47 19.58
C LYS A 108 -21.31 4.52 21.01
N PRO A 109 -21.38 5.68 21.67
CA PRO A 109 -20.89 6.99 21.24
C PRO A 109 -19.37 7.10 21.40
N PHE A 110 -18.71 7.66 20.39
CA PHE A 110 -17.25 7.80 20.35
C PHE A 110 -16.79 9.21 20.70
N ASN A 111 -15.59 9.34 21.25
CA ASN A 111 -14.95 10.63 21.49
C ASN A 111 -14.30 11.15 20.19
N GLU A 112 -14.51 12.42 19.87
CA GLU A 112 -13.92 13.09 18.71
C GLU A 112 -12.39 12.99 18.70
N GLU A 113 -11.73 13.17 19.84
CA GLU A 113 -10.26 13.11 19.95
C GLU A 113 -9.74 11.70 19.69
N GLU A 114 -10.45 10.68 20.16
CA GLU A 114 -10.10 9.28 19.97
C GLU A 114 -10.22 8.88 18.50
N LEU A 115 -11.32 9.28 17.84
CA LEU A 115 -11.52 9.03 16.42
C LEU A 115 -10.45 9.73 15.57
N LEU A 116 -10.14 10.99 15.87
CA LEU A 116 -9.13 11.75 15.12
C LEU A 116 -7.74 11.14 15.28
N GLY A 117 -7.34 10.78 16.51
CA GLY A 117 -6.07 10.12 16.76
C GLY A 117 -5.98 8.77 16.04
N LEU A 118 -7.09 8.03 15.96
CA LEU A 118 -7.14 6.79 15.21
C LEU A 118 -7.01 7.03 13.70
N VAL A 119 -7.74 7.99 13.13
CA VAL A 119 -7.66 8.33 11.70
C VAL A 119 -6.24 8.74 11.31
N GLU A 120 -5.53 9.48 12.16
CA GLU A 120 -4.11 9.82 11.93
C GLU A 120 -3.23 8.57 11.87
N ARG A 121 -3.33 7.66 12.86
CA ARG A 121 -2.59 6.38 12.86
C ARG A 121 -2.91 5.54 11.62
N MET A 122 -4.19 5.49 11.23
CA MET A 122 -4.66 4.76 10.06
C MET A 122 -4.05 5.32 8.78
N LEU A 123 -4.04 6.64 8.61
CA LEU A 123 -3.46 7.29 7.43
C LEU A 123 -1.95 7.12 7.37
N ASP A 124 -1.24 7.14 8.50
CA ASP A 124 0.19 6.87 8.53
C ASP A 124 0.49 5.41 8.14
N HIS A 125 -0.28 4.45 8.64
CA HIS A 125 -0.19 3.06 8.19
C HIS A 125 -0.51 2.91 6.69
N ALA A 126 -1.54 3.62 6.20
CA ALA A 126 -1.88 3.64 4.78
C ALA A 126 -0.74 4.23 3.94
N ARG A 127 -0.05 5.28 4.41
CA ARG A 127 1.10 5.88 3.71
C ARG A 127 2.27 4.90 3.63
N GLU A 128 2.58 4.19 4.70
CA GLU A 128 3.62 3.16 4.71
C GLU A 128 3.29 2.02 3.74
N ALA A 129 2.07 1.50 3.80
CA ALA A 129 1.62 0.43 2.90
C ALA A 129 1.58 0.90 1.43
N PHE A 130 1.11 2.13 1.19
CA PHE A 130 0.99 2.70 -0.15
C PHE A 130 2.34 3.07 -0.76
N THR A 131 3.30 3.58 0.02
CA THR A 131 4.67 3.81 -0.46
C THR A 131 5.34 2.49 -0.84
N GLY A 132 5.15 1.43 -0.05
CA GLY A 132 5.60 0.08 -0.41
C GLY A 132 4.98 -0.43 -1.72
N HIS A 133 3.67 -0.28 -1.89
CA HIS A 133 2.98 -0.70 -3.11
C HIS A 133 3.34 0.14 -4.34
N GLN A 134 3.43 1.46 -4.23
CA GLN A 134 3.85 2.31 -5.34
C GLN A 134 5.28 2.03 -5.77
N GLN A 135 6.19 1.81 -4.81
CA GLN A 135 7.56 1.45 -5.13
C GLN A 135 7.62 0.09 -5.83
N ALA A 136 6.86 -0.91 -5.36
CA ALA A 136 6.77 -2.22 -6.01
C ALA A 136 6.17 -2.12 -7.42
N ALA A 137 5.06 -1.41 -7.59
CA ALA A 137 4.40 -1.23 -8.89
C ALA A 137 5.28 -0.44 -9.89
N SER A 138 5.94 0.62 -9.43
CA SER A 138 6.90 1.39 -10.25
C SER A 138 8.08 0.53 -10.65
N ARG A 139 8.63 -0.26 -9.72
CA ARG A 139 9.71 -1.22 -10.02
C ARG A 139 9.26 -2.24 -11.05
N ASP A 140 8.12 -2.89 -10.85
CA ASP A 140 7.64 -3.94 -11.74
C ASP A 140 7.36 -3.37 -13.15
N ALA A 141 6.84 -2.14 -13.24
CA ALA A 141 6.68 -1.43 -14.51
C ALA A 141 8.02 -1.08 -15.18
N LEU A 142 9.05 -0.70 -14.42
CA LEU A 142 10.39 -0.44 -14.94
C LEU A 142 11.05 -1.73 -15.43
N LEU A 143 10.96 -2.82 -14.67
CA LEU A 143 11.51 -4.13 -15.04
C LEU A 143 10.81 -4.71 -16.27
N ALA A 144 9.51 -4.46 -16.46
CA ALA A 144 8.77 -4.87 -17.64
C ALA A 144 9.26 -4.21 -18.95
N LYS A 145 10.02 -3.11 -18.89
CA LYS A 145 10.64 -2.47 -20.07
C LYS A 145 11.85 -3.24 -20.60
N LEU A 146 12.41 -4.15 -19.81
CA LEU A 146 13.59 -4.91 -20.19
C LEU A 146 13.20 -6.06 -21.14
N THR A 147 14.05 -6.29 -22.13
CA THR A 147 13.98 -7.50 -22.94
C THR A 147 14.44 -8.71 -22.12
N GLY A 148 14.07 -9.93 -22.55
CA GLY A 148 14.50 -11.15 -21.86
C GLY A 148 16.02 -11.29 -21.71
N ARG A 149 16.80 -10.80 -22.69
CA ARG A 149 18.28 -10.78 -22.62
C ARG A 149 18.79 -9.74 -21.63
N GLU A 150 18.20 -8.56 -21.59
CA GLU A 150 18.56 -7.52 -20.62
C GLU A 150 18.23 -7.93 -19.19
N ALA A 151 17.10 -8.63 -18.97
CA ALA A 151 16.74 -9.18 -17.66
C ALA A 151 17.77 -10.21 -17.16
N GLN A 152 18.23 -11.12 -18.03
CA GLN A 152 19.29 -12.08 -17.71
C GLN A 152 20.61 -11.39 -17.34
N VAL A 153 20.98 -10.33 -18.07
CA VAL A 153 22.17 -9.53 -17.76
C VAL A 153 22.00 -8.83 -16.41
N LEU A 154 20.85 -8.20 -16.14
CA LEU A 154 20.55 -7.53 -14.87
C LEU A 154 20.66 -8.50 -13.67
N GLU A 155 20.11 -9.71 -13.78
CA GLU A 155 20.17 -10.73 -12.72
C GLU A 155 21.62 -11.02 -12.29
N ARG A 156 22.53 -11.16 -13.26
CA ARG A 156 23.95 -11.42 -12.97
C ARG A 156 24.67 -10.20 -12.39
N ILE A 157 24.28 -8.99 -12.79
CA ILE A 157 24.78 -7.74 -12.18
C ILE A 157 24.37 -7.66 -10.72
N VAL A 158 23.11 -8.00 -10.42
CA VAL A 158 22.60 -8.02 -9.04
C VAL A 158 23.32 -9.08 -8.20
N ALA A 159 23.69 -10.20 -8.80
CA ALA A 159 24.52 -11.23 -8.17
C ALA A 159 26.01 -10.84 -8.02
N GLY A 160 26.40 -9.60 -8.36
CA GLY A 160 27.77 -9.11 -8.21
C GLY A 160 28.77 -9.66 -9.23
N ARG A 161 28.30 -10.26 -10.33
CA ARG A 161 29.17 -10.85 -11.38
C ARG A 161 29.89 -9.75 -12.18
N LEU A 162 31.14 -10.02 -12.56
CA LEU A 162 31.93 -9.13 -13.43
C LEU A 162 31.49 -9.27 -14.89
N ASN A 163 31.67 -8.23 -15.71
CA ASN A 163 31.27 -8.25 -17.14
C ASN A 163 31.81 -9.47 -17.91
N LYS A 164 33.04 -9.90 -17.62
CA LYS A 164 33.63 -11.12 -18.21
C LYS A 164 32.87 -12.39 -17.80
N GLN A 165 32.52 -12.52 -16.53
CA GLN A 165 31.75 -13.66 -16.02
C GLN A 165 30.34 -13.69 -16.59
N ILE A 166 29.69 -12.52 -16.74
CA ILE A 166 28.36 -12.42 -17.36
C ILE A 166 28.40 -12.84 -18.83
N ALA A 167 29.45 -12.43 -19.55
CA ALA A 167 29.68 -12.82 -20.94
C ALA A 167 29.82 -14.35 -21.08
N ASP A 168 30.64 -14.96 -20.22
CA ASP A 168 30.84 -16.41 -20.17
C ASP A 168 29.54 -17.14 -19.79
N ASP A 169 28.83 -16.64 -18.79
CA ASP A 169 27.58 -17.22 -18.27
C ASP A 169 26.42 -17.21 -19.29
N LEU A 170 26.35 -16.19 -20.16
CA LEU A 170 25.27 -16.00 -21.13
C LEU A 170 25.66 -16.37 -22.57
N GLY A 171 26.92 -16.76 -22.80
CA GLY A 171 27.44 -17.11 -24.12
C GLY A 171 27.47 -15.94 -25.10
N ILE A 172 27.77 -14.73 -24.62
CA ILE A 172 27.82 -13.50 -25.42
C ILE A 172 29.17 -12.79 -25.28
N SER A 173 29.47 -11.82 -26.14
CA SER A 173 30.73 -11.06 -26.02
C SER A 173 30.68 -10.04 -24.87
N ILE A 174 31.83 -9.70 -24.29
CA ILE A 174 31.94 -8.64 -23.26
C ILE A 174 31.37 -7.31 -23.77
N LYS A 175 31.65 -6.95 -25.04
CA LYS A 175 31.10 -5.75 -25.69
C LYS A 175 29.56 -5.78 -25.75
N THR A 176 28.97 -6.97 -25.93
CA THR A 176 27.52 -7.17 -25.92
C THR A 176 26.95 -6.98 -24.51
N VAL A 177 27.64 -7.46 -23.47
CA VAL A 177 27.27 -7.20 -22.07
C VAL A 177 27.28 -5.70 -21.77
N GLU A 178 28.30 -4.98 -22.21
CA GLU A 178 28.39 -3.53 -22.03
C GLU A 178 27.26 -2.78 -22.73
N ALA A 179 26.91 -3.17 -23.95
CA ALA A 179 25.76 -2.61 -24.67
C ALA A 179 24.43 -2.89 -23.94
N HIS A 180 24.21 -4.12 -23.47
CA HIS A 180 23.02 -4.42 -22.66
C HIS A 180 22.99 -3.63 -21.35
N ARG A 181 24.14 -3.43 -20.68
CA ARG A 181 24.23 -2.59 -19.48
C ARG A 181 23.84 -1.15 -19.76
N ALA A 182 24.33 -0.56 -20.85
CA ALA A 182 23.97 0.80 -21.23
C ALA A 182 22.45 0.92 -21.46
N ASN A 183 21.86 0.00 -22.21
CA ASN A 183 20.42 -0.02 -22.47
C ASN A 183 19.59 -0.23 -21.19
N ILE A 184 20.04 -1.09 -20.27
CA ILE A 184 19.38 -1.32 -18.98
C ILE A 184 19.41 -0.03 -18.14
N MET A 185 20.56 0.64 -18.08
CA MET A 185 20.73 1.89 -17.33
C MET A 185 19.82 2.99 -17.89
N GLU A 186 19.73 3.13 -19.21
CA GLU A 186 18.83 4.07 -19.87
C GLU A 186 17.34 3.73 -19.61
N LYS A 187 16.94 2.47 -19.80
CA LYS A 187 15.54 2.03 -19.62
C LYS A 187 15.05 2.12 -18.18
N LEU A 188 15.94 1.88 -17.21
CA LEU A 188 15.64 1.96 -15.78
C LEU A 188 15.95 3.34 -15.19
N ASN A 189 16.41 4.30 -16.01
CA ASN A 189 16.82 5.64 -15.60
C ASN A 189 17.82 5.64 -14.43
N ALA A 190 18.78 4.70 -14.47
CA ALA A 190 19.79 4.49 -13.46
C ALA A 190 21.14 5.08 -13.91
N ASN A 191 21.82 5.80 -13.01
CA ASN A 191 23.12 6.43 -13.31
C ASN A 191 24.29 5.62 -12.75
N THR A 192 24.04 4.76 -11.76
CA THR A 192 25.06 3.91 -11.14
C THR A 192 24.60 2.46 -10.99
N VAL A 193 25.55 1.54 -10.80
CA VAL A 193 25.24 0.13 -10.46
C VAL A 193 24.51 0.04 -9.12
N ALA A 194 24.78 0.96 -8.19
CA ALA A 194 24.06 1.05 -6.93
C ALA A 194 22.57 1.41 -7.15
N ASP A 195 22.25 2.23 -8.14
CA ASP A 195 20.86 2.54 -8.49
C ASP A 195 20.15 1.32 -9.09
N LEU A 196 20.83 0.55 -9.95
CA LEU A 196 20.30 -0.73 -10.45
C LEU A 196 20.01 -1.70 -9.31
N LEU A 197 20.92 -1.81 -8.33
CA LEU A 197 20.74 -2.68 -7.16
C LEU A 197 19.53 -2.23 -6.33
N LYS A 198 19.34 -0.93 -6.10
CA LYS A 198 18.18 -0.39 -5.38
C LYS A 198 16.87 -0.70 -6.10
N ILE A 199 16.83 -0.51 -7.42
CA ILE A 199 15.65 -0.77 -8.24
C ILE A 199 15.34 -2.27 -8.25
N ALA A 200 16.35 -3.14 -8.46
CA ALA A 200 16.15 -4.58 -8.55
C ALA A 200 15.78 -5.24 -7.20
N LEU A 201 16.41 -4.83 -6.09
CA LEU A 201 16.22 -5.46 -4.78
C LEU A 201 15.05 -4.88 -3.97
N GLY A 202 14.62 -3.64 -4.27
CA GLY A 202 13.63 -2.90 -3.49
C GLY A 202 14.18 -2.44 -2.12
N GLN A 203 13.63 -1.36 -1.56
CA GLN A 203 14.16 -0.75 -0.31
C GLN A 203 13.99 -1.62 0.96
N GLY A 204 13.33 -2.77 0.89
CA GLY A 204 13.12 -3.68 2.02
C GLY A 204 14.13 -4.83 2.16
N GLN A 205 14.91 -5.16 1.12
CA GLN A 205 15.81 -6.34 1.16
C GLN A 205 17.25 -6.03 1.54
N THR A 206 17.66 -4.76 1.54
CA THR A 206 19.00 -4.37 2.00
C THR A 206 19.23 -4.70 3.49
N SER A 207 18.18 -4.70 4.31
CA SER A 207 18.28 -5.09 5.73
C SER A 207 18.40 -6.61 5.94
N ALA A 208 17.70 -7.42 5.14
CA ALA A 208 17.74 -8.87 5.24
C ALA A 208 19.04 -9.47 4.66
N ALA A 209 19.51 -8.93 3.53
CA ALA A 209 20.79 -9.35 2.94
C ALA A 209 22.00 -8.93 3.79
N ALA A 210 21.96 -7.75 4.43
CA ALA A 210 23.01 -7.32 5.36
C ALA A 210 23.07 -8.20 6.62
N LYS A 211 21.91 -8.66 7.13
CA LYS A 211 21.86 -9.62 8.25
C LYS A 211 22.34 -11.02 7.88
N ALA A 212 22.08 -11.48 6.66
CA ALA A 212 22.58 -12.78 6.18
C ALA A 212 24.10 -12.79 5.97
N ALA A 213 24.69 -11.67 5.51
CA ALA A 213 26.14 -11.55 5.35
C ALA A 213 26.90 -11.45 6.69
N ALA A 214 26.26 -10.94 7.75
CA ALA A 214 26.85 -10.87 9.09
C ALA A 214 26.81 -12.19 9.88
N ALA A 215 26.08 -13.21 9.39
CA ALA A 215 25.96 -14.51 10.06
C ALA A 215 26.95 -15.58 9.54
N VAL A 216 27.85 -15.20 8.62
CA VAL A 216 28.80 -16.13 7.97
C VAL A 216 30.28 -15.71 8.16
N ASN A 217 30.56 -14.74 9.04
CA ASN A 217 31.92 -14.44 9.50
C ASN A 217 32.07 -14.69 10.99
#